data_AF-A0A6G9YGY8-F1
#
_entry.id   AF-A0A6G9YGY8-F1
#
_cell.length_a   1.000
_cell.length_b   1.000
_cell.length_c   1.000
_cell.angle_alpha   90.00
_cell.angle_beta   90.00
_cell.angle_gamma   90.00
#
_symmetry.space_group_name_H-M   'P 1'
#
loop_
_entity.id
_entity.type
_entity.pdbx_description
1 polymer ?
#
loop_
_entity_poly.entity_id
_entity_poly.type
_entity_poly.pdbx_seq_one_letter_code
_entity_poly.pdbx_strand_id
1 'polypeptide(L)'
;MRRTVIVAATLLALTGGFTAVAGPAGAVDDKATCAVVDASATDLSKRVDALDSKDYGSIAELKRIYADTAGQFRAAADNANPGTVKDALNAAVAQMDRAATAADADLGAVLKDPTFVAAMDAVDKACGL
;
A
#
# COMPACT_ATOMS: atom_id res chain seq x y z
N MET A 1 -42.10 21.31 -31.18
CA MET A 1 -42.82 22.10 -30.17
C MET A 1 -42.60 21.46 -28.80
N ARG A 2 -42.10 22.24 -27.82
CA ARG A 2 -42.36 22.18 -26.35
C ARG A 2 -42.04 20.85 -25.61
N ARG A 3 -41.18 20.75 -24.58
CA ARG A 3 -40.95 21.62 -23.39
C ARG A 3 -39.68 21.14 -22.62
N THR A 4 -38.66 21.99 -22.40
CA THR A 4 -38.22 22.68 -21.13
C THR A 4 -37.70 21.76 -20.00
N VAL A 5 -36.38 21.68 -19.72
CA VAL A 5 -35.47 22.56 -18.90
C VAL A 5 -35.59 22.27 -17.39
N ILE A 6 -34.51 21.97 -16.65
CA ILE A 6 -33.67 22.86 -15.78
C ILE A 6 -32.39 22.04 -15.42
N VAL A 7 -31.17 22.36 -15.86
CA VAL A 7 -30.19 23.37 -15.35
C VAL A 7 -29.93 23.29 -13.84
N ALA A 8 -28.83 22.63 -13.46
CA ALA A 8 -28.06 23.00 -12.28
C ALA A 8 -26.62 23.31 -12.74
N ALA A 9 -26.44 24.55 -13.19
CA ALA A 9 -25.12 25.15 -13.32
C ALA A 9 -24.85 25.94 -12.04
N THR A 10 -23.78 25.60 -11.34
CA THR A 10 -23.01 26.57 -10.55
C THR A 10 -21.53 26.17 -10.66
N LEU A 11 -20.83 26.96 -11.47
CA LEU A 11 -19.38 27.05 -11.50
C LEU A 11 -18.85 27.49 -10.13
N LEU A 12 -17.64 27.06 -9.79
CA LEU A 12 -16.59 27.99 -9.38
C LEU A 12 -15.22 27.34 -9.63
N ALA A 13 -14.51 27.93 -10.60
CA ALA A 13 -13.14 27.63 -10.92
C ALA A 13 -12.24 28.00 -9.74
N LEU A 14 -11.43 27.04 -9.28
CA LEU A 14 -10.20 27.30 -8.55
C LEU A 14 -9.06 26.62 -9.32
N THR A 15 -8.42 27.47 -10.14
CA THR A 15 -7.00 27.51 -10.48
C THR A 15 -6.12 26.40 -9.90
N GLY A 16 -5.54 25.59 -10.78
CA GLY A 16 -4.45 24.66 -10.46
C GLY A 16 -4.64 23.40 -11.28
N GLY A 17 -3.87 23.26 -12.37
CA GLY A 17 -3.94 22.12 -13.26
C GLY A 17 -3.68 20.81 -12.52
N PHE A 18 -4.74 20.14 -12.10
CA PHE A 18 -4.70 18.71 -11.84
C PHE A 18 -5.42 18.08 -13.01
N THR A 19 -4.64 17.56 -13.95
CA THR A 19 -5.06 16.41 -14.73
C THR A 19 -5.42 15.33 -13.72
N ALA A 20 -6.67 15.30 -13.27
CA ALA A 20 -7.23 14.11 -12.66
C ALA A 20 -7.13 13.05 -13.74
N VAL A 21 -6.06 12.26 -13.68
CA VAL A 21 -5.96 11.00 -14.41
C VAL A 21 -7.14 10.23 -13.87
N ALA A 22 -8.24 10.24 -14.62
CA ALA A 22 -9.37 9.38 -14.33
C ALA A 22 -8.80 7.97 -14.38
N GLY A 23 -8.65 7.35 -13.20
CA GLY A 23 -8.22 5.97 -13.10
C GLY A 23 -9.14 5.07 -13.93
N PRO A 24 -8.67 3.86 -14.28
CA PRO A 24 -9.51 2.91 -14.99
C PRO A 24 -10.83 2.71 -14.25
N ALA A 25 -11.94 2.59 -14.99
CA ALA A 25 -13.27 2.42 -14.42
C ALA A 25 -13.28 1.22 -13.46
N GLY A 26 -13.40 1.50 -12.15
CA GLY A 26 -13.35 0.48 -11.08
C GLY A 26 -12.17 0.60 -10.11
N ALA A 27 -11.21 1.50 -10.35
CA ALA A 27 -10.15 1.74 -9.38
C ALA A 27 -10.66 2.48 -8.13
N VAL A 28 -10.20 2.02 -6.97
CA VAL A 28 -10.52 2.55 -5.65
C VAL A 28 -9.68 3.80 -5.41
N ASP A 29 -10.28 4.83 -4.80
CA ASP A 29 -9.55 6.05 -4.47
C ASP A 29 -8.42 5.80 -3.45
N ASP A 30 -7.43 6.69 -3.45
CA ASP A 30 -6.24 6.54 -2.63
C ASP A 30 -6.54 6.48 -1.13
N LYS A 31 -7.58 7.18 -0.66
CA LYS A 31 -7.96 7.17 0.75
C LYS A 31 -8.48 5.81 1.17
N ALA A 32 -9.35 5.21 0.37
CA ALA A 32 -9.87 3.87 0.64
C ALA A 32 -8.77 2.80 0.50
N THR A 33 -7.87 2.93 -0.48
CA THR A 33 -6.69 2.07 -0.60
C THR A 33 -5.81 2.17 0.66
N CYS A 34 -5.50 3.38 1.10
CA CYS A 34 -4.63 3.60 2.26
C CYS A 34 -5.23 3.14 3.58
N ALA A 35 -6.55 3.14 3.74
CA ALA A 35 -7.19 2.53 4.91
C ALA A 35 -6.97 1.01 4.99
N VAL A 36 -6.97 0.31 3.85
CA VAL A 36 -6.66 -1.13 3.79
C VAL A 36 -5.18 -1.38 4.08
N VAL A 37 -4.31 -0.51 3.58
CA VAL A 37 -2.86 -0.57 3.80
C VAL A 37 -2.52 -0.36 5.27
N ASP A 38 -3.09 0.66 5.93
CA ASP A 38 -2.91 0.93 7.36
C ASP A 38 -3.35 -0.25 8.24
N ALA A 39 -4.52 -0.83 7.93
CA ALA A 39 -5.00 -2.02 8.63
C ALA A 39 -4.04 -3.22 8.46
N SER A 40 -3.49 -3.40 7.26
CA SER A 40 -2.55 -4.47 6.93
C SER A 40 -1.18 -4.25 7.58
N ALA A 41 -0.69 -3.00 7.64
CA ALA A 41 0.54 -2.63 8.32
C ALA A 41 0.41 -2.80 9.85
N THR A 42 -0.74 -2.44 10.40
CA THR A 42 -1.08 -2.69 11.81
C THR A 42 -1.12 -4.19 12.13
N ASP A 43 -1.70 -5.02 11.25
CA ASP A 43 -1.69 -6.49 11.40
C ASP A 43 -0.26 -7.05 11.33
N LEU A 44 0.54 -6.60 10.36
CA LEU A 44 1.95 -6.95 10.25
C LEU A 44 2.71 -6.67 11.57
N SER A 45 2.63 -5.44 12.09
CA SER A 45 3.30 -5.07 13.34
C SER A 45 2.88 -5.99 14.49
N LYS A 46 1.57 -6.19 14.68
CA LYS A 46 1.05 -7.07 15.75
C LYS A 46 1.56 -8.51 15.62
N ARG A 47 1.61 -9.05 14.40
CA ARG A 47 2.06 -10.42 14.14
C ARG A 47 3.57 -10.56 14.36
N VAL A 48 4.36 -9.54 14.01
CA VAL A 48 5.81 -9.50 14.27
C VAL A 48 6.08 -9.38 15.78
N ASP A 49 5.38 -8.49 16.49
CA ASP A 49 5.52 -8.34 17.95
C ASP A 49 5.10 -9.63 18.69
N ALA A 50 4.08 -10.33 18.19
CA ALA A 50 3.65 -11.62 18.71
C ALA A 50 4.68 -12.74 18.50
N LEU A 51 5.59 -12.60 17.52
CA LEU A 51 6.71 -13.53 17.32
C LEU A 51 7.89 -13.22 18.24
N ASP A 52 8.17 -11.95 18.50
CA ASP A 52 9.27 -11.55 19.41
C ASP A 52 8.96 -11.89 20.88
N SER A 53 7.68 -11.82 21.25
CA SER A 53 7.20 -12.13 22.62
C SER A 53 7.08 -13.63 22.93
N LYS A 54 7.22 -14.51 21.94
CA LYS A 54 7.30 -15.96 22.14
C LYS A 54 8.73 -16.35 21.81
N ASP A 55 9.47 -16.90 22.78
CA ASP A 55 10.91 -17.28 22.70
C ASP A 55 11.34 -18.15 21.48
N TYR A 56 10.44 -18.49 20.56
CA TYR A 56 10.71 -19.16 19.29
C TYR A 56 9.79 -18.63 18.17
N GLY A 57 9.90 -17.36 17.81
CA GLY A 57 9.41 -16.90 16.51
C GLY A 57 10.23 -17.54 15.40
N SER A 58 9.70 -18.58 14.72
CA SER A 58 10.48 -19.25 13.67
C SER A 58 10.70 -18.29 12.48
N ILE A 59 11.92 -18.27 11.93
CA ILE A 59 12.25 -17.49 10.73
C ILE A 59 11.26 -17.79 9.59
N ALA A 60 10.81 -19.04 9.48
CA ALA A 60 9.80 -19.45 8.51
C ALA A 60 8.45 -18.72 8.71
N GLU A 61 8.04 -18.51 9.96
CA GLU A 61 6.81 -17.79 10.27
C GLU A 61 6.93 -16.29 10.00
N LEU A 62 8.07 -15.68 10.32
CA LEU A 62 8.35 -14.29 9.97
C LEU A 62 8.29 -14.07 8.45
N LYS A 63 8.91 -14.96 7.67
CA LYS A 63 8.83 -14.94 6.20
C LYS A 63 7.42 -15.09 5.67
N ARG A 64 6.62 -15.98 6.28
CA ARG A 64 5.21 -16.15 5.92
C ARG A 64 4.40 -14.89 6.20
N ILE A 65 4.65 -14.20 7.32
CA ILE A 65 3.99 -12.92 7.61
C ILE A 65 4.31 -11.90 6.51
N TYR A 66 5.58 -11.74 6.14
CA TYR A 66 5.94 -10.82 5.04
C TYR A 66 5.30 -11.23 3.70
N ALA A 67 5.24 -12.51 3.38
CA ALA A 67 4.56 -13.00 2.17
C ALA A 67 3.06 -12.69 2.18
N ASP A 68 2.38 -12.92 3.31
CA ASP A 68 0.95 -12.64 3.48
C ASP A 68 0.67 -11.14 3.32
N THR A 69 1.47 -10.29 3.97
CA THR A 69 1.32 -8.82 3.86
C THR A 69 1.65 -8.32 2.45
N ALA A 70 2.67 -8.89 1.78
CA ALA A 70 2.93 -8.60 0.37
C ALA A 70 1.71 -8.96 -0.51
N GLY A 71 1.02 -10.06 -0.22
CA GLY A 71 -0.23 -10.42 -0.86
C GLY A 71 -1.33 -9.36 -0.69
N GLN A 72 -1.50 -8.85 0.53
CA GLN A 72 -2.48 -7.80 0.83
C GLN A 72 -2.13 -6.47 0.13
N PHE A 73 -0.86 -6.06 0.17
CA PHE A 73 -0.40 -4.84 -0.50
C PHE A 73 -0.53 -4.96 -2.02
N ARG A 74 -0.25 -6.13 -2.60
CA ARG A 74 -0.43 -6.39 -4.03
C ARG A 74 -1.91 -6.27 -4.42
N ALA A 75 -2.81 -6.87 -3.65
CA ALA A 75 -4.25 -6.74 -3.88
C ALA A 75 -4.74 -5.28 -3.75
N ALA A 76 -4.20 -4.52 -2.79
CA ALA A 76 -4.49 -3.10 -2.67
C ALA A 76 -3.96 -2.32 -3.89
N ALA A 77 -2.72 -2.58 -4.32
CA ALA A 77 -2.12 -1.95 -5.48
C ALA A 77 -2.90 -2.26 -6.77
N ASP A 78 -3.34 -3.50 -6.97
CA ASP A 78 -4.13 -3.91 -8.15
C ASP A 78 -5.42 -3.10 -8.29
N ASN A 79 -6.06 -2.79 -7.16
CA ASN A 79 -7.30 -2.00 -7.11
C ASN A 79 -7.07 -0.48 -7.04
N ALA A 80 -5.87 -0.02 -6.73
CA ALA A 80 -5.55 1.40 -6.63
C ALA A 80 -5.49 2.12 -7.98
N ASN A 81 -5.83 3.41 -7.98
CA ASN A 81 -5.59 4.30 -9.12
C ASN A 81 -4.10 4.34 -9.50
N PRO A 82 -3.77 4.50 -10.79
CA PRO A 82 -2.40 4.81 -11.19
C PRO A 82 -1.91 6.08 -10.50
N GLY A 83 -0.74 6.03 -9.87
CA GLY A 83 -0.18 7.14 -9.13
C GLY A 83 0.73 6.71 -7.99
N THR A 84 1.12 7.67 -7.17
CA THR A 84 2.12 7.52 -6.11
C THR A 84 1.82 6.38 -5.14
N VAL A 85 0.55 6.20 -4.73
CA VAL A 85 0.16 5.12 -3.80
C VAL A 85 0.40 3.74 -4.42
N LYS A 86 -0.06 3.52 -5.66
CA LYS A 86 0.14 2.25 -6.37
C LYS A 86 1.63 1.96 -6.58
N ASP A 87 2.41 2.96 -6.96
CA ASP A 87 3.85 2.81 -7.19
C ASP A 87 4.60 2.48 -5.89
N ALA A 88 4.27 3.16 -4.78
CA ALA A 88 4.83 2.87 -3.46
C ALA A 88 4.48 1.45 -3.00
N LEU A 89 3.22 1.03 -3.15
CA LEU A 89 2.80 -0.32 -2.80
C LEU A 89 3.53 -1.39 -3.63
N ASN A 90 3.70 -1.19 -4.93
CA ASN A 90 4.45 -2.12 -5.77
C ASN A 90 5.92 -2.24 -5.34
N ALA A 91 6.56 -1.12 -4.97
CA ALA A 91 7.93 -1.13 -4.45
C ALA A 91 8.02 -1.87 -3.10
N ALA A 92 7.06 -1.61 -2.21
CA ALA A 92 6.96 -2.29 -0.92
C ALA A 92 6.76 -3.81 -1.08
N VAL A 93 5.86 -4.23 -1.96
CA VAL A 93 5.62 -5.64 -2.30
C VAL A 93 6.91 -6.32 -2.75
N ALA A 94 7.67 -5.70 -3.64
CA ALA A 94 8.93 -6.28 -4.12
C ALA A 94 9.95 -6.50 -2.97
N GLN A 95 10.02 -5.58 -2.01
CA GLN A 95 10.92 -5.72 -0.85
C GLN A 95 10.39 -6.75 0.17
N MET A 96 9.08 -6.84 0.38
CA MET A 96 8.48 -7.88 1.22
C MET A 96 8.64 -9.27 0.61
N ASP A 97 8.47 -9.43 -0.70
CA ASP A 97 8.74 -10.70 -1.42
C ASP A 97 10.22 -11.08 -1.29
N ARG A 98 11.14 -10.11 -1.38
CA ARG A 98 12.58 -10.33 -1.14
C ARG A 98 12.83 -10.82 0.29
N ALA A 99 12.18 -10.24 1.30
CA ALA A 99 12.29 -10.72 2.68
C ALA A 99 11.72 -12.13 2.86
N ALA A 100 10.54 -12.41 2.29
CA ALA A 100 9.89 -13.70 2.36
C ALA A 100 10.72 -14.85 1.73
N THR A 101 11.51 -14.53 0.71
CA THR A 101 12.29 -15.52 -0.07
C THR A 101 13.79 -15.53 0.23
N ALA A 102 14.29 -14.59 1.04
CA ALA A 102 15.70 -14.51 1.44
C ALA A 102 16.19 -15.82 2.09
N ALA A 103 17.49 -16.11 2.05
CA ALA A 103 18.04 -17.17 2.91
C ALA A 103 17.87 -16.80 4.39
N ASP A 104 17.70 -17.79 5.28
CA ASP A 104 17.49 -17.54 6.72
C ASP A 104 18.62 -16.70 7.33
N ALA A 105 19.87 -16.95 6.91
CA ALA A 105 21.05 -16.21 7.35
C ALA A 105 21.06 -14.73 6.89
N ASP A 106 20.39 -14.42 5.78
CA ASP A 106 20.39 -13.09 5.16
C ASP A 106 19.15 -12.26 5.52
N LEU A 107 18.10 -12.88 6.07
CA LEU A 107 16.84 -12.22 6.37
C LEU A 107 17.05 -10.96 7.23
N GLY A 108 17.86 -11.06 8.28
CA GLY A 108 18.15 -9.92 9.15
C GLY A 108 18.85 -8.75 8.42
N ALA A 109 19.65 -9.05 7.39
CA ALA A 109 20.27 -8.02 6.56
C ALA A 109 19.28 -7.41 5.57
N VAL A 110 18.40 -8.22 4.97
CA VAL A 110 17.33 -7.74 4.08
C VAL A 110 16.37 -6.81 4.81
N LEU A 111 15.96 -7.13 6.04
CA LEU A 111 15.06 -6.29 6.82
C LEU A 111 15.70 -4.97 7.29
N LYS A 112 17.03 -4.91 7.35
CA LYS A 112 17.80 -3.70 7.69
C LYS A 112 18.30 -2.96 6.44
N ASP A 113 18.01 -3.48 5.25
CA ASP A 113 18.40 -2.88 3.99
C ASP A 113 17.73 -1.50 3.86
N PRO A 114 18.48 -0.42 3.60
CA PRO A 114 17.91 0.92 3.45
C PRO A 114 16.81 0.98 2.37
N THR A 115 16.87 0.13 1.35
CA THR A 115 15.86 0.03 0.29
C THR A 115 14.55 -0.56 0.81
N PHE A 116 14.63 -1.54 1.72
CA PHE A 116 13.44 -2.11 2.38
C PHE A 116 12.77 -1.02 3.23
N VAL A 117 13.55 -0.34 4.07
CA VAL A 117 13.05 0.72 4.96
C VAL A 117 12.47 1.88 4.15
N ALA A 118 13.16 2.32 3.10
CA ALA A 118 12.69 3.39 2.23
C ALA A 118 11.40 3.03 1.46
N ALA A 119 11.23 1.75 1.08
CA ALA A 119 10.01 1.30 0.42
C ALA A 119 8.80 1.32 1.37
N MET A 120 8.98 0.94 2.64
CA MET A 120 7.92 1.04 3.65
C MET A 120 7.58 2.51 3.95
N ASP A 121 8.59 3.35 4.17
CA ASP A 121 8.42 4.79 4.41
C ASP A 121 7.77 5.52 3.21
N ALA A 122 8.02 5.07 1.99
CA ALA A 122 7.34 5.59 0.80
C ALA A 122 5.83 5.27 0.82
N VAL A 123 5.42 4.12 1.33
CA VAL A 123 4.00 3.77 1.51
C VAL A 123 3.38 4.67 2.57
N ASP A 124 4.02 4.83 3.72
CA ASP A 124 3.53 5.69 4.80
C ASP A 124 3.35 7.13 4.32
N LYS A 125 4.36 7.68 3.62
CA LYS A 125 4.29 9.02 3.02
C LYS A 125 3.21 9.16 1.95
N ALA A 126 3.04 8.15 1.10
CA ALA A 126 2.01 8.15 0.07
C ALA A 126 0.60 8.10 0.68
N CYS A 127 0.45 7.43 1.82
CA CYS A 127 -0.80 7.29 2.54
C CYS A 127 -1.06 8.34 3.64
N GLY A 128 -0.06 9.16 3.97
CA GLY A 128 -0.14 10.17 5.03
C GLY A 128 -0.27 9.55 6.43
N LEU A 129 0.39 8.41 6.64
CA LEU A 129 0.45 7.66 7.90
C LEU A 129 1.58 8.16 8.82
#